data_AF-A0A8I2BBE7-F1
#
_entry.id   AF-A0A8I2BBE7-F1
#
_cell.length_a   1.000
_cell.length_b   1.000
_cell.length_c   1.000
_cell.angle_alpha   90.00
_cell.angle_beta   90.00
_cell.angle_gamma   90.00
#
_symmetry.space_group_name_H-M   'P 1'
#
loop_
_entity.id
_entity.type
_entity.pdbx_description
1 polymer ?
#
loop_
_entity_poly.entity_id
_entity_poly.type
_entity_poly.pdbx_seq_one_letter_code
_entity_poly.pdbx_strand_id
1 'polypeptide(L)' 'MEVVNAFNSKLTGWHECGYKLKNGGRVKYWKLWKKIWKVSHKLPLRVQWIKGHAKNRWNNRCDMTAKAEAKLRVG' A
#
# COMPACT_ATOMS: atom_id res chain seq x y z
N MET A 1 10.34 1.84 -4.03
CA MET A 1 10.04 1.01 -2.84
C MET A 1 8.67 0.39 -3.03
N GLU A 2 8.59 -0.93 -2.90
CA GLU A 2 7.35 -1.67 -3.10
C GLU A 2 6.42 -1.54 -1.88
N VAL A 3 5.10 -1.55 -2.11
CA VAL A 3 4.07 -1.40 -1.07
C VAL A 3 4.20 -2.46 0.01
N VAL A 4 4.47 -3.71 -0.38
CA VAL A 4 4.63 -4.84 0.55
C VAL A 4 5.80 -4.63 1.49
N ASN A 5 6.97 -4.25 0.94
CA ASN A 5 8.16 -4.00 1.75
C ASN A 5 7.94 -2.82 2.70
N ALA A 6 7.33 -1.74 2.22
CA ALA A 6 7.00 -0.58 3.05
C ALA A 6 6.04 -0.96 4.19
N PHE A 7 4.99 -1.72 3.88
CA PHE A 7 4.02 -2.18 4.87
C PHE A 7 4.66 -3.05 5.95
N ASN A 8 5.42 -4.07 5.54
CA ASN A 8 5.96 -5.08 6.46
C ASN A 8 7.13 -4.57 7.30
N SER A 9 7.95 -3.64 6.81
CA SER A 9 9.20 -3.23 7.47
C SER A 9 9.27 -1.79 7.95
N LYS A 10 8.43 -0.89 7.43
CA LYS A 10 8.56 0.55 7.69
C LYS A 10 7.32 1.20 8.27
N LEU A 11 6.14 0.69 7.96
CA LEU A 11 4.87 1.37 8.26
C LEU A 11 4.67 1.63 9.76
N THR A 12 5.03 0.68 10.62
CA THR A 12 4.93 0.87 12.08
C THR A 12 5.86 1.98 12.56
N GLY A 13 7.15 1.93 12.20
CA GLY A 13 8.10 2.99 12.59
C GLY A 13 7.74 4.36 12.01
N TRP A 14 7.18 4.40 10.79
CA TRP A 14 6.65 5.64 10.25
C TRP A 14 5.45 6.18 11.02
N HIS A 15 4.58 5.31 11.54
CA HIS A 15 3.48 5.73 12.38
C HIS A 15 3.98 6.37 13.67
N GLU A 16 4.94 5.71 14.33
CA GLU A 16 5.55 6.15 15.59
C GLU A 16 6.27 7.50 15.45
N CYS A 17 6.98 7.73 14.34
CA CYS A 17 7.66 9.01 14.09
C CYS A 17 6.75 10.09 13.47
N GLY A 18 5.43 9.86 13.39
CA GLY A 18 4.50 10.81 12.78
C GLY A 18 4.76 11.04 11.28
N TYR A 19 5.33 10.07 10.59
CA TYR A 19 5.67 10.07 9.16
C TYR A 19 6.72 11.12 8.76
N LYS A 20 7.56 11.54 9.71
CA LYS A 20 8.67 12.47 9.46
C LYS A 20 9.92 11.69 9.03
N LEU A 21 10.65 12.23 8.06
CA LEU A 21 11.95 11.71 7.61
C LEU A 21 13.08 12.46 8.33
N LYS A 22 14.27 11.85 8.39
CA LYS A 22 15.45 12.44 9.03
C LYS A 22 15.89 13.77 8.39
N ASN A 23 15.61 13.96 7.10
CA ASN A 23 15.91 15.18 6.36
C ASN A 23 14.86 16.29 6.55
N GLY A 24 13.97 16.19 7.54
CA GLY A 24 12.89 17.15 7.79
C GLY A 24 11.68 17.01 6.85
N GLY A 25 11.79 16.17 5.81
CA GLY A 25 10.68 15.87 4.90
C GLY A 25 9.62 14.95 5.52
N ARG A 26 8.57 14.67 4.75
CA ARG A 26 7.57 13.64 5.11
C ARG A 26 7.64 12.45 4.17
N VAL A 27 7.23 11.29 4.68
CA VAL A 27 7.04 10.09 3.87
C VAL A 27 6.06 10.38 2.72
N LYS A 28 6.41 9.97 1.50
CA LYS A 28 5.54 10.13 0.33
C LYS A 28 4.20 9.43 0.58
N TYR A 29 3.10 10.11 0.28
CA TYR A 29 1.73 9.63 0.52
C TYR A 29 1.43 9.31 2.01
N TRP A 30 2.08 9.99 2.96
CA TRP A 30 1.91 9.72 4.41
C TRP A 30 0.45 9.68 4.89
N LYS A 31 -0.43 10.51 4.32
CA LYS A 31 -1.87 10.51 4.66
C LYS A 31 -2.52 9.17 4.35
N LEU A 32 -2.13 8.54 3.23
CA LEU A 32 -2.65 7.24 2.80
C LEU A 32 -2.10 6.13 3.69
N TRP A 33 -0.80 6.14 3.99
CA TRP A 33 -0.18 5.22 4.95
C TRP A 33 -0.80 5.32 6.34
N LYS A 34 -1.13 6.53 6.79
CA LYS A 34 -1.86 6.74 8.05
C LYS A 34 -3.24 6.08 8.06
N LYS A 35 -3.98 6.16 6.95
CA LYS A 35 -5.27 5.47 6.81
C LYS A 35 -5.09 3.95 6.81
N ILE A 36 -4.11 3.44 6.07
CA ILE A 36 -3.78 2.01 6.00
C ILE A 36 -3.47 1.49 7.42
N TRP A 37 -2.52 2.11 8.13
CA TRP A 37 -2.13 1.67 9.47
C TRP A 37 -3.31 1.64 10.45
N LYS A 38 -4.17 2.66 10.44
CA LYS A 38 -5.36 2.74 11.31
C LYS A 38 -6.30 1.54 11.16
N VAL A 39 -6.44 1.01 9.95
CA VAL A 39 -7.32 -0.13 9.66
C VAL A 39 -6.56 -1.44 9.86
N SER A 40 -5.34 -1.55 9.33
CA SER A 40 -4.61 -2.80 9.27
C SER A 40 -4.03 -3.24 10.61
N HIS A 41 -3.64 -2.30 11.50
CA HIS A 41 -3.04 -2.64 12.79
C HIS A 41 -4.03 -3.35 13.74
N LYS A 42 -5.33 -3.24 13.48
CA LYS A 42 -6.39 -3.89 14.26
C LYS A 42 -6.74 -5.30 13.77
N LEU A 43 -6.14 -5.75 12.68
CA LEU A 43 -6.48 -7.00 12.01
C LEU A 43 -5.26 -7.94 11.99
N PRO A 44 -5.46 -9.26 12.10
CA PRO A 44 -4.40 -10.24 11.90
C PRO A 44 -4.10 -10.39 10.40
N LEU A 45 -3.47 -9.39 9.80
CA LEU A 45 -3.19 -9.32 8.37
C LEU A 45 -1.80 -9.89 8.03
N ARG A 46 -1.71 -10.70 6.97
CA ARG A 46 -0.43 -11.05 6.31
C ARG A 46 -0.40 -10.41 4.93
N VAL A 47 0.54 -9.49 4.70
CA VAL A 47 0.70 -8.82 3.41
C VAL A 47 1.87 -9.46 2.66
N GLN A 48 1.56 -10.03 1.50
CA GLN A 48 2.52 -10.78 0.68
C GLN A 48 2.59 -10.19 -0.72
N TRP A 49 3.81 -10.14 -1.26
CA TRP A 49 4.00 -9.81 -2.66
C TRP A 49 3.73 -11.06 -3.50
N ILE A 50 2.98 -10.88 -4.57
CA ILE A 50 2.70 -11.90 -5.56
C ILE A 50 3.12 -11.37 -6.93
N LYS A 51 3.70 -12.26 -7.73
CA LYS A 51 4.18 -11.90 -9.07
C LYS A 51 2.98 -11.52 -9.96
N GLY A 52 3.05 -10.35 -10.59
CA GLY A 52 2.08 -9.91 -11.59
C GLY A 52 2.07 -10.84 -12.81
N HIS A 53 0.89 -11.04 -13.41
CA HIS A 53 0.65 -11.95 -14.55
C HIS A 53 0.96 -13.44 -14.28
N ALA A 54 1.12 -13.83 -13.02
CA ALA A 54 1.11 -15.23 -12.62
C ALA A 54 -0.33 -15.77 -12.60
N LYS A 55 -0.49 -17.10 -12.55
CA LYS A 55 -1.76 -17.87 -12.55
C LYS A 55 -2.76 -17.52 -11.42
N ASN A 56 -2.52 -16.45 -10.64
CA ASN A 56 -3.40 -16.01 -9.57
C ASN A 56 -4.60 -15.23 -10.12
N ARG A 57 -5.72 -15.93 -10.29
CA ARG A 57 -7.00 -15.38 -10.75
C ARG A 57 -7.46 -14.15 -9.96
N TRP A 58 -7.16 -14.08 -8.66
CA TRP A 58 -7.60 -12.99 -7.80
C TRP A 58 -6.83 -11.71 -8.07
N ASN A 59 -5.51 -11.81 -8.23
CA ASN A 59 -4.69 -10.66 -8.60
C ASN A 59 -5.03 -10.14 -10.00
N ASN A 60 -5.29 -11.05 -10.94
CA ASN A 60 -5.69 -10.69 -12.30
C ASN A 60 -7.04 -9.95 -12.29
N ARG A 61 -8.00 -10.39 -11.45
CA ARG A 61 -9.25 -9.67 -11.27
C ARG A 61 -9.02 -8.26 -10.72
N CYS A 62 -8.17 -8.09 -9.72
CA CYS A 62 -7.84 -6.76 -9.18
C CYS A 62 -7.21 -5.85 -10.25
N ASP A 63 -6.28 -6.36 -11.06
CA ASP A 63 -5.64 -5.61 -12.16
C ASP A 63 -6.66 -5.17 -13.22
N MET A 64 -7.55 -6.07 -13.65
CA MET A 64 -8.61 -5.74 -14.59
C MET A 64 -9.55 -4.65 -14.06
N THR A 65 -10.03 -4.79 -12.82
CA THR A 65 -10.92 -3.79 -12.20
C THR A 65 -10.22 -2.45 -12.05
N ALA A 66 -8.95 -2.42 -11.62
CA ALA A 66 -8.19 -1.19 -11.50
C ALA A 66 -8.00 -0.49 -12.85
N LYS A 67 -7.71 -1.25 -13.92
CA LYS A 67 -7.58 -0.72 -15.28
C LYS A 67 -8.91 -0.19 -15.83
N ALA A 68 -10.00 -0.91 -15.61
CA ALA A 68 -11.33 -0.48 -16.06
C ALA A 68 -11.73 0.84 -15.38
N GLU A 69 -11.58 0.94 -14.06
CA GLU A 69 -11.91 2.15 -13.31
C GLU A 69 -11.01 3.33 -13.68
N ALA A 70 -9.72 3.09 -13.93
CA ALA A 70 -8.81 4.13 -14.40
C ALA A 70 -9.25 4.70 -15.76
N LYS A 71 -9.75 3.86 -16.68
CA LYS A 71 -10.27 4.33 -17.97
C LYS A 71 -11.53 5.19 -17.81
N LEU A 72 -12.44 4.83 -16.90
CA LEU A 72 -13.67 5.59 -16.65
C LEU A 72 -13.41 6.97 -16.04
N ARG A 73 -12.35 7.12 -15.26
CA ARG A 73 -12.02 8.38 -14.56
C ARG A 73 -11.18 9.35 -15.39
N VAL A 74 -10.64 8.90 -16.52
CA VAL A 74 -9.81 9.69 -17.43
C VAL A 74 -10.57 10.01 -18.73
N GLY A 75 -11.78 9.46 -18.89
CA GLY A 75 -12.73 9.80 -19.96
C GLY A 75 -13.72 10.87 -19.52
#